data_AF-A0A3N7GM27-F1
#
_entry.id   AF-A0A3N7GM27-F1
#
_cell.length_a   1.000
_cell.length_b   1.000
_cell.length_c   1.000
_cell.angle_alpha   90.00
_cell.angle_beta   90.00
_cell.angle_gamma   90.00
#
_symmetry.space_group_name_H-M   'P 1'
#
loop_
_entity.id
_entity.type
_entity.pdbx_description
1 polymer ?
#
loop_
_entity_poly.entity_id
_entity_poly.type
_entity_poly.pdbx_seq_one_letter_code
_entity_poly.pdbx_strand_id
1 'polypeptide(L)'
;SFAAGQVYVALSRLRKLDGLVLYSRIPPHSIRTDRQVADFSKATPAEDDMPKILEASQRSYLGHILLHSFKWDRLVEASQTALTDLESRNIADQTAAYQFLQAVSIACRAQREVADKFRNQLNGLLNKDGESDYSMIYERTEKAVAWFLPRIEAELIAALDAHITAWAIKKRTKKYVEELKGLYVDFKRKKEQLTQCLIIAEALAKGDALPEVMSKAERLTSIEIKPEELPGNTSKPKAAKGETKRISFDLFQSGKTVDDIAAERSLTRNTILGHLIDFVGRGVEAHQLMDAGKLETVRKVLQQHPGKPSSVIKAMLGNDVEYIEIRIAQASLTI
;
A
#
# COMPACT_ATOMS: atom_id res chain seq x y z
N SER A 1 -12.65 -13.56 60.10
CA SER A 1 -13.84 -12.85 59.58
C SER A 1 -14.09 -13.36 58.17
N PHE A 2 -15.33 -13.73 57.84
CA PHE A 2 -15.70 -14.01 56.44
C PHE A 2 -15.52 -12.73 55.62
N ALA A 3 -14.99 -12.84 54.39
CA ALA A 3 -14.93 -11.71 53.47
C ALA A 3 -16.34 -11.21 53.15
N ALA A 4 -16.49 -9.92 52.79
CA ALA A 4 -17.78 -9.35 52.42
C ALA A 4 -18.46 -10.19 51.32
N GLY A 5 -19.75 -10.50 51.48
CA GLY A 5 -20.51 -11.34 50.56
C GLY A 5 -20.41 -12.86 50.74
N GLN A 6 -19.42 -13.43 51.44
CA GLN A 6 -19.31 -14.89 51.57
C GLN A 6 -20.45 -15.54 52.37
N VAL A 7 -20.93 -14.86 53.41
CA VAL A 7 -22.08 -15.33 54.21
C VAL A 7 -23.36 -15.34 53.34
N TYR A 8 -23.53 -14.32 52.51
CA TYR A 8 -24.67 -14.24 51.57
C TYR A 8 -24.62 -15.37 50.53
N VAL A 9 -23.46 -15.63 49.93
CA VAL A 9 -23.27 -16.72 48.94
C VAL A 9 -23.47 -18.10 49.58
N ALA A 10 -23.01 -18.30 50.81
CA ALA A 10 -23.21 -19.56 51.52
C ALA A 10 -24.70 -19.80 51.84
N LEU A 11 -25.42 -18.76 52.27
CA LEU A 11 -26.85 -18.85 52.56
C LEU A 11 -27.71 -18.96 51.30
N SER A 12 -27.36 -18.28 50.20
CA SER A 12 -28.13 -18.32 48.94
C SER A 12 -28.10 -19.69 48.24
N ARG A 13 -27.13 -20.54 48.59
CA ARG A 13 -27.04 -21.93 48.10
C ARG A 13 -27.94 -22.90 48.88
N LEU A 14 -28.50 -22.48 50.02
CA LEU A 14 -29.45 -23.28 50.78
C LEU A 14 -30.80 -23.24 50.09
N ARG A 15 -31.30 -24.41 49.66
CA ARG A 15 -32.62 -24.54 49.02
C ARG A 15 -33.75 -24.68 50.03
N LYS A 16 -33.47 -25.18 51.23
CA LYS A 16 -34.39 -25.37 52.36
C LYS A 16 -33.62 -25.17 53.67
N LEU A 17 -34.32 -24.76 54.72
CA LEU A 17 -33.72 -24.52 56.06
C LEU A 17 -33.70 -25.78 56.92
N ASP A 18 -34.44 -26.82 56.53
CA ASP A 18 -34.51 -28.09 57.26
C ASP A 18 -33.14 -28.78 57.29
N GLY A 19 -32.65 -29.07 58.50
CA GLY A 19 -31.35 -29.70 58.74
C GLY A 19 -30.18 -28.73 58.92
N LEU A 20 -30.39 -27.41 58.84
CA LEU A 20 -29.36 -26.43 59.15
C LEU A 20 -29.24 -26.26 60.68
N VAL A 21 -28.12 -26.71 61.24
CA VAL A 21 -27.78 -26.49 62.65
C VAL A 21 -26.65 -25.47 62.74
N LEU A 22 -26.95 -24.29 63.27
CA LEU A 22 -25.96 -23.24 63.49
C LEU A 22 -25.28 -23.44 64.85
N TYR A 23 -23.97 -23.62 64.85
CA TYR A 23 -23.17 -23.75 66.07
C TYR A 23 -23.12 -22.44 66.88
N SER A 24 -23.36 -21.30 66.23
CA SER A 24 -23.41 -19.97 66.85
C SER A 24 -24.32 -19.03 66.05
N ARG A 25 -24.91 -18.04 66.72
CA ARG A 25 -25.72 -17.01 66.07
C ARG A 25 -24.89 -16.26 65.01
N ILE A 26 -25.42 -16.12 63.79
CA ILE A 26 -24.84 -15.24 62.77
C ILE A 26 -25.18 -13.79 63.18
N PRO A 27 -24.20 -12.95 63.54
CA PRO A 27 -24.48 -11.60 63.97
C PRO A 27 -24.75 -10.70 62.74
N PRO A 28 -25.62 -9.67 62.84
CA PRO A 28 -26.02 -8.84 61.70
C PRO A 28 -24.84 -8.23 60.92
N HIS A 29 -23.75 -7.88 61.62
CA HIS A 29 -22.54 -7.31 61.02
C HIS A 29 -21.76 -8.29 60.11
N SER A 30 -22.08 -9.58 60.12
CA SER A 30 -21.47 -10.59 59.25
C SER A 30 -22.16 -10.69 57.88
N ILE A 31 -23.36 -10.13 57.74
CA ILE A 31 -24.09 -10.03 56.46
C ILE A 31 -23.76 -8.66 55.87
N ARG A 32 -22.62 -8.58 55.17
CA ARG A 32 -22.17 -7.36 54.49
C ARG A 32 -22.31 -7.53 52.99
N THR A 33 -23.13 -6.70 52.38
CA THR A 33 -23.09 -6.44 50.94
C THR A 33 -21.95 -5.48 50.67
N ASP A 34 -21.09 -5.81 49.72
CA ASP A 34 -20.02 -4.90 49.32
C ASP A 34 -20.64 -3.63 48.72
N ARG A 35 -20.25 -2.47 49.24
CA ARG A 35 -20.80 -1.18 48.81
C ARG A 35 -20.47 -0.91 47.34
N GLN A 36 -19.31 -1.34 46.86
CA GLN A 36 -18.94 -1.20 45.44
C GLN A 36 -19.85 -2.04 44.55
N VAL A 37 -20.24 -3.24 44.97
CA VAL A 37 -21.16 -4.11 44.21
C VAL A 37 -22.58 -3.53 44.21
N ALA A 38 -23.03 -3.00 45.36
CA ALA A 38 -24.34 -2.36 45.47
C ALA A 38 -24.40 -1.05 44.65
N ASP A 39 -23.34 -0.25 44.69
CA ASP A 39 -23.24 0.99 43.91
C ASP A 39 -23.13 0.70 42.41
N PHE A 40 -22.38 -0.33 42.00
CA PHE A 40 -22.34 -0.82 40.61
C PHE A 40 -23.71 -1.30 40.10
N SER A 41 -24.40 -2.11 40.90
CA SER A 41 -25.73 -2.61 40.54
C SER A 41 -26.78 -1.50 40.46
N LYS A 42 -26.63 -0.42 41.24
CA LYS A 42 -27.48 0.77 41.17
C LYS A 42 -27.11 1.73 40.03
N ALA A 43 -25.85 1.74 39.62
CA ALA A 43 -25.35 2.53 38.50
C ALA A 43 -25.58 1.85 37.14
N THR A 44 -26.07 0.61 37.13
CA THR A 44 -26.42 -0.10 35.91
C THR A 44 -27.69 0.53 35.31
N PRO A 45 -27.66 1.03 34.06
CA PRO A 45 -28.85 1.56 33.39
C PRO A 45 -29.96 0.50 33.35
N ALA A 46 -31.23 0.94 33.37
CA ALA A 46 -32.34 0.00 33.20
C ALA A 46 -32.21 -0.73 31.85
N GLU A 47 -32.62 -1.99 31.79
CA GLU A 47 -32.57 -2.78 30.55
C GLU A 47 -33.37 -2.11 29.42
N ASP A 48 -34.43 -1.37 29.78
CA ASP A 48 -35.26 -0.55 28.88
C ASP A 48 -34.51 0.66 28.26
N ASP A 49 -33.42 1.12 28.88
CA ASP A 49 -32.60 2.22 28.35
C ASP A 49 -31.53 1.73 27.37
N MET A 50 -31.27 0.41 27.32
CA MET A 50 -30.19 -0.17 26.53
C MET A 50 -30.30 0.11 25.02
N PRO A 51 -31.49 0.03 24.38
CA PRO A 51 -31.64 0.37 22.96
C PRO A 51 -31.26 1.82 22.67
N LYS A 52 -31.63 2.76 23.56
CA LYS A 52 -31.32 4.19 23.40
C LYS A 52 -29.83 4.47 23.57
N ILE A 53 -29.20 3.82 24.56
CA ILE A 53 -27.74 3.94 24.78
C ILE A 53 -26.97 3.38 23.58
N LEU A 54 -27.41 2.23 23.04
CA LEU A 54 -26.81 1.61 21.86
C LEU A 54 -26.91 2.54 20.64
N GLU A 55 -28.09 3.08 20.38
CA GLU A 55 -28.32 3.99 19.25
C GLU A 55 -27.47 5.27 19.37
N ALA A 56 -27.43 5.88 20.56
CA ALA A 56 -26.57 7.05 20.82
C ALA A 56 -25.08 6.73 20.60
N SER A 57 -24.63 5.55 21.05
CA SER A 57 -23.25 5.09 20.88
C SER A 57 -22.91 4.84 19.42
N GLN A 58 -23.81 4.22 18.65
CA GLN A 58 -23.65 4.00 17.22
C GLN A 58 -23.56 5.33 16.46
N ARG A 59 -24.44 6.28 16.78
CA ARG A 59 -24.42 7.62 16.17
C ARG A 59 -23.11 8.35 16.46
N SER A 60 -22.64 8.31 17.71
CA SER A 60 -21.35 8.88 18.11
C SER A 60 -20.19 8.23 17.34
N TYR A 61 -20.18 6.90 17.23
CA TYR A 61 -19.15 6.17 16.50
C TYR A 61 -19.13 6.54 15.00
N LEU A 62 -20.28 6.55 14.33
CA LEU A 62 -20.38 6.95 12.93
C LEU A 62 -19.96 8.42 12.71
N GLY A 63 -20.30 9.31 13.64
CA GLY A 63 -19.81 10.70 13.65
C GLY A 63 -18.28 10.79 13.74
N HIS A 64 -17.65 9.98 14.60
CA HIS A 64 -16.20 9.90 14.67
C HIS A 64 -15.57 9.35 13.38
N ILE A 65 -16.22 8.39 12.73
CA ILE A 65 -15.78 7.89 11.42
C ILE A 65 -15.82 9.00 10.38
N LEU A 66 -16.91 9.78 10.30
CA LEU A 66 -16.97 10.93 9.39
C LEU A 66 -15.81 11.91 9.67
N LEU A 67 -15.60 12.31 10.93
CA LEU A 67 -14.49 13.20 11.29
C LEU A 67 -13.11 12.66 10.92
N HIS A 68 -12.90 11.36 11.11
CA HIS A 68 -11.64 10.69 10.79
C HIS A 68 -11.43 10.58 9.28
N SER A 69 -12.50 10.31 8.52
CA SER A 69 -12.48 10.16 7.07
C SER A 69 -12.08 11.42 6.33
N PHE A 70 -12.16 12.60 6.96
CA PHE A 70 -11.68 13.85 6.40
C PHE A 70 -10.28 14.25 6.90
N LYS A 71 -9.49 13.36 7.51
CA LYS A 71 -8.08 13.64 7.81
C LYS A 71 -7.20 13.50 6.56
N TRP A 72 -6.33 14.49 6.30
CA TRP A 72 -5.42 14.48 5.15
C TRP A 72 -3.95 14.32 5.52
N ASP A 73 -3.60 14.29 6.81
CA ASP A 73 -2.21 14.37 7.28
C ASP A 73 -1.31 13.30 6.64
N ARG A 74 -1.79 12.05 6.56
CA ARG A 74 -1.05 10.94 5.92
C ARG A 74 -0.78 11.18 4.42
N LEU A 75 -1.74 11.77 3.70
CA LEU A 75 -1.57 12.04 2.27
C LEU A 75 -0.57 13.18 2.04
N VAL A 76 -0.65 14.22 2.87
CA VAL A 76 0.32 15.32 2.86
C VAL A 76 1.72 14.80 3.18
N GLU A 77 1.86 13.98 4.23
CA GLU A 77 3.13 13.35 4.60
C GLU A 77 3.67 12.48 3.46
N ALA A 78 2.88 11.54 2.93
CA ALA A 78 3.31 10.65 1.85
C ALA A 78 3.73 11.41 0.58
N SER A 79 2.97 12.44 0.18
CA SER A 79 3.32 13.29 -0.97
C SER A 79 4.60 14.10 -0.74
N GLN A 80 4.82 14.58 0.49
CA GLN A 80 6.03 15.30 0.86
C GLN A 80 7.25 14.39 0.92
N THR A 81 7.10 13.19 1.48
CA THR A 81 8.15 12.16 1.49
C THR A 81 8.56 11.80 0.07
N ALA A 82 7.60 11.58 -0.84
CA ALA A 82 7.91 11.30 -2.25
C ALA A 82 8.74 12.42 -2.91
N LEU A 83 8.44 13.69 -2.58
CA LEU A 83 9.18 14.85 -3.08
C LEU A 83 10.62 14.89 -2.53
N THR A 84 10.79 14.73 -1.21
CA THR A 84 12.10 14.72 -0.56
C THR A 84 12.96 13.54 -1.01
N ASP A 85 12.37 12.36 -1.15
CA ASP A 85 13.05 11.16 -1.63
C ASP A 85 13.59 11.35 -3.05
N LEU A 86 12.90 12.12 -3.89
CA LEU A 86 13.30 12.37 -5.27
C LEU A 86 14.60 13.19 -5.37
N GLU A 87 14.86 14.10 -4.43
CA GLU A 87 16.04 14.99 -4.46
C GLU A 87 17.36 14.19 -4.49
N SER A 88 17.39 13.06 -3.79
CA SER A 88 18.56 12.17 -3.71
C SER A 88 18.70 11.18 -4.89
N ARG A 89 17.74 11.14 -5.82
CA ARG A 89 17.65 10.08 -6.84
C ARG A 89 18.18 10.50 -8.21
N ASN A 90 18.88 9.58 -8.86
CA ASN A 90 19.30 9.73 -10.27
C ASN A 90 18.29 9.05 -11.20
N ILE A 91 17.29 9.81 -11.65
CA ILE A 91 16.26 9.36 -12.59
C ILE A 91 16.23 10.20 -13.86
N ALA A 92 15.64 9.68 -14.93
CA ALA A 92 15.35 10.46 -16.13
C ALA A 92 14.41 11.63 -15.82
N ASP A 93 14.73 12.82 -16.35
CA ASP A 93 13.97 14.06 -16.22
C ASP A 93 13.60 14.41 -14.76
N GLN A 94 14.56 14.30 -13.84
CA GLN A 94 14.35 14.55 -12.41
C GLN A 94 13.69 15.91 -12.13
N THR A 95 14.03 16.97 -12.86
CA THR A 95 13.40 18.29 -12.72
C THR A 95 11.90 18.25 -13.01
N ALA A 96 11.48 17.55 -14.08
CA ALA A 96 10.08 17.42 -14.44
C ALA A 96 9.31 16.55 -13.41
N ALA A 97 9.94 15.49 -12.92
CA ALA A 97 9.39 14.69 -11.83
C ALA A 97 9.22 15.51 -10.53
N TYR A 98 10.19 16.38 -10.21
CA TYR A 98 10.13 17.25 -9.03
C TYR A 98 8.98 18.26 -9.15
N GLN A 99 8.86 18.95 -10.29
CA GLN A 99 7.76 19.90 -10.53
C GLN A 99 6.40 19.22 -10.41
N PHE A 100 6.28 17.98 -10.91
CA PHE A 100 5.07 17.20 -10.80
C PHE A 100 4.73 16.85 -9.34
N LEU A 101 5.67 16.29 -8.58
CA LEU A 101 5.45 15.96 -7.16
C LEU A 101 5.20 17.21 -6.31
N GLN A 102 5.83 18.33 -6.64
CA GLN A 102 5.58 19.60 -6.00
C GLN A 102 4.11 20.04 -6.21
N ALA A 103 3.59 19.93 -7.44
CA ALA A 103 2.19 20.21 -7.72
C ALA A 103 1.23 19.28 -6.93
N VAL A 104 1.54 17.99 -6.87
CA VAL A 104 0.75 17.01 -6.08
C VAL A 104 0.77 17.33 -4.58
N SER A 105 1.93 17.69 -4.02
CA SER A 105 2.07 18.09 -2.61
C SER A 105 1.30 19.37 -2.30
N ILE A 106 1.35 20.37 -3.19
CA ILE A 106 0.55 21.60 -3.07
C ILE A 106 -0.94 21.29 -3.09
N ALA A 107 -1.41 20.44 -4.02
CA ALA A 107 -2.81 20.03 -4.09
C ALA A 107 -3.25 19.30 -2.81
N CYS A 108 -2.43 18.37 -2.28
CA CYS A 108 -2.72 17.69 -1.01
C CYS A 108 -2.86 18.67 0.17
N ARG A 109 -1.99 19.67 0.26
CA ARG A 109 -2.05 20.70 1.31
C ARG A 109 -3.28 21.59 1.17
N ALA A 110 -3.61 22.02 -0.05
CA ALA A 110 -4.81 22.83 -0.32
C ALA A 110 -6.09 22.06 0.06
N GLN A 111 -6.17 20.77 -0.30
CA GLN A 111 -7.29 19.92 0.09
C GLN A 111 -7.34 19.70 1.61
N ARG A 112 -6.19 19.55 2.29
CA ARG A 112 -6.11 19.47 3.76
C ARG A 112 -6.70 20.69 4.45
N GLU A 113 -6.39 21.90 3.99
CA GLU A 113 -6.92 23.13 4.59
C GLU A 113 -8.45 23.19 4.54
N VAL A 114 -9.04 22.78 3.41
CA VAL A 114 -10.49 22.70 3.27
C VAL A 114 -11.06 21.59 4.16
N ALA A 115 -10.36 20.46 4.25
CA ALA A 115 -10.78 19.33 5.07
C ALA A 115 -10.77 19.68 6.56
N ASP A 116 -9.78 20.41 7.05
CA ASP A 116 -9.69 20.83 8.45
C ASP A 116 -10.79 21.83 8.81
N LYS A 117 -11.12 22.77 7.90
CA LYS A 117 -12.27 23.67 8.08
C LYS A 117 -13.59 22.89 8.18
N PHE A 118 -13.80 21.93 7.28
CA PHE A 118 -14.97 21.06 7.32
C PHE A 118 -15.02 20.21 8.59
N ARG A 119 -13.90 19.62 9.01
CA ARG A 119 -13.81 18.84 10.25
C ARG A 119 -14.14 19.66 11.48
N ASN A 120 -13.69 20.92 11.55
CA ASN A 120 -14.03 21.81 12.66
C ASN A 120 -15.54 22.08 12.69
N GLN A 121 -16.16 22.33 11.53
CA GLN A 121 -17.61 22.48 11.42
C GLN A 121 -18.35 21.22 11.87
N LEU A 122 -17.95 20.06 11.36
CA LEU A 122 -18.57 18.77 11.67
C LEU A 122 -18.43 18.42 13.16
N ASN A 123 -17.26 18.70 13.76
CA ASN A 123 -17.03 18.48 15.18
C ASN A 123 -17.94 19.35 16.05
N GLY A 124 -18.20 20.59 15.62
CA GLY A 124 -19.16 21.46 16.28
C GLY A 124 -20.60 20.97 16.18
N LEU A 125 -20.98 20.34 15.05
CA LEU A 125 -22.32 19.76 14.87
C LEU A 125 -22.52 18.47 15.68
N LEU A 126 -21.48 17.65 15.79
CA LEU A 126 -21.52 16.37 16.52
C LEU A 126 -21.49 16.54 18.04
N ASN A 127 -20.80 17.57 18.55
CA ASN A 127 -20.60 17.79 19.99
C ASN A 127 -21.42 18.95 20.55
N LYS A 128 -22.46 19.41 19.84
CA LYS A 128 -23.34 20.46 20.35
C LYS A 128 -24.18 19.91 21.50
N ASP A 129 -24.34 20.67 22.58
CA ASP A 129 -25.22 20.29 23.69
C ASP A 129 -26.66 20.09 23.19
N GLY A 130 -27.20 18.88 23.33
CA GLY A 130 -28.54 18.48 22.86
C GLY A 130 -28.52 17.35 21.82
N GLU A 131 -29.64 17.14 21.13
CA GLU A 131 -29.70 16.21 19.99
C GLU A 131 -28.94 16.79 18.79
N SER A 132 -28.00 16.02 18.23
CA SER A 132 -27.27 16.42 17.03
C SER A 132 -28.22 16.56 15.83
N ASP A 133 -28.08 17.64 15.07
CA ASP A 133 -28.82 17.86 13.83
C ASP A 133 -28.21 17.02 12.69
N TYR A 134 -28.63 15.75 12.60
CA TYR A 134 -28.12 14.84 11.59
C TYR A 134 -28.51 15.23 10.15
N SER A 135 -29.60 15.99 9.97
CA SER A 135 -29.96 16.54 8.66
C SER A 135 -28.92 17.57 8.19
N MET A 136 -28.50 18.47 9.08
CA MET A 136 -27.42 19.42 8.80
C MET A 136 -26.08 18.69 8.58
N ILE A 137 -25.77 17.65 9.35
CA ILE A 137 -24.55 16.84 9.15
C ILE A 137 -24.55 16.21 7.75
N TYR A 138 -25.68 15.66 7.31
CA TYR A 138 -25.84 15.11 5.97
C TYR A 138 -25.62 16.16 4.87
N GLU A 139 -26.34 17.30 4.92
CA GLU A 139 -26.21 18.38 3.94
C GLU A 139 -24.76 18.90 3.84
N ARG A 140 -24.08 19.05 4.98
CA ARG A 140 -22.68 19.51 5.02
C ARG A 140 -21.73 18.46 4.46
N THR A 141 -21.96 17.19 4.77
CA THR A 141 -21.15 16.08 4.26
C THR A 141 -21.32 15.95 2.74
N GLU A 142 -22.54 16.06 2.23
CA GLU A 142 -22.83 16.06 0.79
C GLU A 142 -22.06 17.17 0.05
N LYS A 143 -22.14 18.41 0.56
CA LYS A 143 -21.40 19.55 0.00
C LYS A 143 -19.88 19.34 0.03
N ALA A 144 -19.35 18.78 1.12
CA ALA A 144 -17.94 18.47 1.24
C ALA A 144 -17.52 17.41 0.22
N VAL A 145 -18.23 16.28 0.15
CA VAL A 145 -17.96 15.19 -0.80
C VAL A 145 -18.03 15.69 -2.25
N ALA A 146 -19.05 16.48 -2.61
CA ALA A 146 -19.18 17.09 -3.93
C ALA A 146 -18.01 18.03 -4.28
N TRP A 147 -17.39 18.66 -3.27
CA TRP A 147 -16.20 19.47 -3.46
C TRP A 147 -14.93 18.62 -3.65
N PHE A 148 -14.76 17.56 -2.85
CA PHE A 148 -13.54 16.75 -2.83
C PHE A 148 -13.45 15.74 -3.98
N LEU A 149 -14.53 15.01 -4.29
CA LEU A 149 -14.50 13.93 -5.29
C LEU A 149 -13.96 14.34 -6.66
N PRO A 150 -14.41 15.45 -7.29
CA PRO A 150 -13.85 15.87 -8.57
C PRO A 150 -12.39 16.32 -8.46
N ARG A 151 -11.99 16.91 -7.34
CA ARG A 151 -10.62 17.41 -7.11
C ARG A 151 -9.63 16.29 -6.86
N ILE A 152 -9.96 15.32 -6.01
CA ILE A 152 -9.11 14.15 -5.78
C ILE A 152 -8.97 13.34 -7.08
N GLU A 153 -10.03 13.23 -7.88
CA GLU A 153 -9.95 12.54 -9.17
C GLU A 153 -9.03 13.28 -10.15
N ALA A 154 -9.23 14.57 -10.36
CA ALA A 154 -8.49 15.31 -11.37
C ALA A 154 -7.05 15.65 -10.95
N GLU A 155 -6.87 16.23 -9.77
CA GLU A 155 -5.59 16.82 -9.32
C GLU A 155 -4.62 15.77 -8.77
N LEU A 156 -5.15 14.66 -8.24
CA LEU A 156 -4.36 13.63 -7.58
C LEU A 156 -4.37 12.34 -8.39
N ILE A 157 -5.52 11.70 -8.57
CA ILE A 157 -5.59 10.35 -9.16
C ILE A 157 -5.22 10.35 -10.65
N ALA A 158 -5.93 11.11 -11.49
CA ALA A 158 -5.72 11.14 -12.94
C ALA A 158 -4.34 11.74 -13.29
N ALA A 159 -3.92 12.76 -12.54
CA ALA A 159 -2.58 13.34 -12.69
C ALA A 159 -1.48 12.31 -12.41
N LEU A 160 -1.59 11.55 -11.32
CA LEU A 160 -0.63 10.51 -10.95
C LEU A 160 -0.68 9.33 -11.93
N ASP A 161 -1.86 8.95 -12.41
CA ASP A 161 -2.05 7.92 -13.43
C ASP A 161 -1.27 8.22 -14.71
N ALA A 162 -1.51 9.42 -15.27
CA ALA A 162 -0.84 9.88 -16.48
C ALA A 162 0.69 9.95 -16.28
N HIS A 163 1.14 10.45 -15.13
CA HIS A 163 2.55 10.55 -14.80
C HIS A 163 3.21 9.17 -14.65
N ILE A 164 2.58 8.25 -13.91
CA ILE A 164 3.07 6.88 -13.74
C ILE A 164 3.19 6.18 -15.10
N THR A 165 2.18 6.30 -15.96
CA THR A 165 2.17 5.71 -17.29
C THR A 165 3.32 6.25 -18.15
N ALA A 166 3.55 7.57 -18.14
CA ALA A 166 4.63 8.20 -18.89
C ALA A 166 6.03 7.86 -18.32
N TRP A 167 6.17 7.66 -17.01
CA TRP A 167 7.47 7.33 -16.38
C TRP A 167 7.78 5.83 -16.34
N ALA A 168 6.79 4.95 -16.53
CA ALA A 168 6.96 3.50 -16.54
C ALA A 168 7.92 3.00 -17.64
N ILE A 169 8.02 3.74 -18.76
CA ILE A 169 8.87 3.39 -19.90
C ILE A 169 10.25 4.08 -19.87
N LYS A 170 10.47 5.02 -18.95
CA LYS A 170 11.72 5.79 -18.86
C LYS A 170 12.83 4.98 -18.19
N LYS A 171 14.09 5.35 -18.47
CA LYS A 171 15.25 4.71 -17.84
C LYS A 171 15.40 5.14 -16.38
N ARG A 172 15.80 4.21 -15.51
CA ARG A 172 16.09 4.43 -14.08
C ARG A 172 14.91 4.91 -13.22
N THR A 173 13.67 4.80 -13.70
CA THR A 173 12.46 5.26 -12.99
C THR A 173 11.70 4.17 -12.25
N LYS A 174 12.12 2.90 -12.33
CA LYS A 174 11.35 1.76 -11.78
C LYS A 174 10.98 1.91 -10.31
N LYS A 175 11.94 2.27 -9.44
CA LYS A 175 11.69 2.46 -8.00
C LYS A 175 10.75 3.64 -7.74
N TYR A 176 10.97 4.74 -8.46
CA TYR A 176 10.11 5.93 -8.43
C TYR A 176 8.66 5.60 -8.80
N VAL A 177 8.46 4.89 -9.92
CA VAL A 177 7.14 4.46 -10.37
C VAL A 177 6.45 3.56 -9.35
N GLU A 178 7.17 2.65 -8.69
CA GLU A 178 6.59 1.78 -7.66
C GLU A 178 6.11 2.56 -6.44
N GLU A 179 6.86 3.57 -6.01
CA GLU A 179 6.45 4.45 -4.91
C GLU A 179 5.22 5.28 -5.27
N LEU A 180 5.16 5.78 -6.51
CA LEU A 180 3.98 6.50 -6.99
C LEU A 180 2.74 5.62 -7.07
N LYS A 181 2.89 4.32 -7.37
CA LYS A 181 1.76 3.37 -7.28
C LYS A 181 1.25 3.23 -5.86
N GLY A 182 2.12 3.25 -4.85
CA GLY A 182 1.70 3.31 -3.45
C GLY A 182 0.87 4.56 -3.16
N LEU A 183 1.36 5.73 -3.57
CA LEU A 183 0.64 7.00 -3.41
C LEU A 183 -0.69 7.03 -4.18
N TYR A 184 -0.74 6.43 -5.37
CA TYR A 184 -1.95 6.26 -6.17
C TYR A 184 -3.03 5.49 -5.41
N VAL A 185 -2.63 4.37 -4.80
CA VAL A 185 -3.53 3.54 -3.98
C VAL A 185 -4.06 4.35 -2.80
N ASP A 186 -3.21 5.12 -2.12
CA ASP A 186 -3.64 5.94 -1.00
C ASP A 186 -4.68 7.00 -1.42
N PHE A 187 -4.51 7.62 -2.59
CA PHE A 187 -5.52 8.55 -3.15
C PHE A 187 -6.82 7.85 -3.55
N LYS A 188 -6.76 6.66 -4.18
CA LYS A 188 -7.95 5.87 -4.50
C LYS A 188 -8.72 5.46 -3.24
N ARG A 189 -8.01 4.98 -2.21
CA ARG A 189 -8.59 4.65 -0.90
C ARG A 189 -9.24 5.86 -0.26
N LYS A 190 -8.59 7.02 -0.33
CA LYS A 190 -9.16 8.26 0.18
C LYS A 190 -10.44 8.64 -0.57
N LYS A 191 -10.46 8.55 -1.89
CA LYS A 191 -11.66 8.82 -2.69
C LYS A 191 -12.81 7.91 -2.28
N GLU A 192 -12.57 6.61 -2.17
CA GLU A 192 -13.58 5.65 -1.75
C GLU A 192 -14.08 5.92 -0.32
N GLN A 193 -13.17 6.24 0.60
CA GLN A 193 -13.54 6.65 1.96
C GLN A 193 -14.48 7.85 1.98
N LEU A 194 -14.26 8.86 1.12
CA LEU A 194 -15.13 10.03 0.99
C LEU A 194 -16.50 9.67 0.38
N THR A 195 -16.55 8.76 -0.58
CA THR A 195 -17.82 8.25 -1.15
C THR A 195 -18.69 7.61 -0.06
N GLN A 196 -18.08 6.79 0.78
CA GLN A 196 -18.77 6.07 1.86
C GLN A 196 -19.25 7.02 2.99
N CYS A 197 -18.59 8.17 3.18
CA CYS A 197 -19.08 9.19 4.12
C CYS A 197 -20.50 9.66 3.81
N LEU A 198 -20.88 9.71 2.52
CA LEU A 198 -22.24 10.13 2.14
C LEU A 198 -23.28 9.12 2.64
N ILE A 199 -22.99 7.83 2.49
CA ILE A 199 -23.85 6.73 2.97
C ILE A 199 -23.99 6.78 4.49
N ILE A 200 -22.89 7.01 5.20
CA ILE A 200 -22.89 7.13 6.67
C ILE A 200 -23.71 8.33 7.11
N ALA A 201 -23.51 9.49 6.49
CA ALA A 201 -24.22 10.71 6.85
C ALA A 201 -25.72 10.61 6.55
N GLU A 202 -26.10 9.94 5.45
CA GLU A 202 -27.51 9.68 5.11
C GLU A 202 -28.18 8.77 6.14
N ALA A 203 -27.50 7.70 6.54
CA ALA A 203 -27.99 6.78 7.58
C ALA A 203 -28.16 7.47 8.93
N LEU A 204 -27.23 8.34 9.31
CA LEU A 204 -27.34 9.17 10.51
C LEU A 204 -28.57 10.09 10.45
N ALA A 205 -28.86 10.68 9.29
CA ALA A 205 -30.01 11.59 9.12
C ALA A 205 -31.35 10.87 9.16
N LYS A 206 -31.44 9.66 8.58
CA LYS A 206 -32.69 8.90 8.47
C LYS A 206 -32.97 8.02 9.69
N GLY A 207 -31.96 7.64 10.46
CA GLY A 207 -32.09 6.72 11.61
C GLY A 207 -32.29 5.25 11.22
N ASP A 208 -32.51 4.96 9.93
CA ASP A 208 -32.67 3.61 9.40
C ASP A 208 -31.32 2.96 9.04
N ALA A 209 -31.26 1.62 9.12
CA ALA A 209 -30.12 0.80 8.69
C ALA A 209 -28.77 1.05 9.41
N LEU A 210 -28.76 1.62 10.62
CA LEU A 210 -27.55 1.80 11.43
C LEU A 210 -26.69 0.52 11.54
N PRO A 211 -27.23 -0.69 11.81
CA PRO A 211 -26.42 -1.91 11.87
C PRO A 211 -25.72 -2.26 10.56
N GLU A 212 -26.38 -2.07 9.41
CA GLU A 212 -25.79 -2.35 8.10
C GLU A 212 -24.68 -1.36 7.76
N VAL A 213 -24.90 -0.09 8.10
CA VAL A 213 -23.95 1.00 7.88
C VAL A 213 -22.72 0.83 8.77
N MET A 214 -22.87 0.34 10.00
CA MET A 214 -21.75 -0.01 10.88
C MET A 214 -20.83 -1.06 10.24
N SER A 215 -21.41 -2.14 9.67
CA SER A 215 -20.62 -3.17 8.99
C SER A 215 -19.90 -2.64 7.74
N LYS A 216 -20.52 -1.70 7.01
CA LYS A 216 -19.87 -1.03 5.88
C LYS A 216 -18.76 -0.07 6.36
N ALA A 217 -18.98 0.62 7.46
CA ALA A 217 -18.05 1.57 8.04
C ALA A 217 -16.78 0.90 8.58
N GLU A 218 -16.87 -0.33 9.09
CA GLU A 218 -15.69 -1.14 9.47
C GLU A 218 -14.78 -1.42 8.25
N ARG A 219 -15.37 -1.66 7.08
CA ARG A 219 -14.64 -1.94 5.83
C ARG A 219 -13.93 -0.73 5.23
N LEU A 220 -14.23 0.49 5.68
CA LEU A 220 -13.52 1.71 5.29
C LEU A 220 -12.00 1.62 5.53
N THR A 221 -11.60 0.80 6.49
CA THR A 221 -10.19 0.61 6.85
C THR A 221 -9.45 -0.38 5.95
N SER A 222 -10.19 -1.15 5.12
CA SER A 222 -9.67 -2.32 4.38
C SER A 222 -10.05 -2.26 2.89
N ILE A 223 -9.90 -1.09 2.26
CA ILE A 223 -10.13 -0.95 0.82
C ILE A 223 -8.94 -1.58 0.07
N GLU A 224 -9.21 -2.72 -0.58
CA GLU A 224 -8.27 -3.41 -1.46
C GLU A 224 -8.33 -2.83 -2.88
N ILE A 225 -7.17 -2.42 -3.40
CA ILE A 225 -7.00 -2.04 -4.81
C ILE A 225 -6.22 -3.15 -5.47
N LYS A 226 -6.76 -3.71 -6.57
CA LYS A 226 -6.14 -4.85 -7.25
C LYS A 226 -4.90 -4.41 -8.06
N PRO A 227 -3.85 -5.25 -8.18
CA PRO A 227 -2.66 -4.92 -8.96
C PRO A 227 -2.92 -4.59 -10.43
N GLU A 228 -3.98 -5.15 -11.02
CA GLU A 228 -4.40 -4.92 -12.41
C GLU A 228 -4.97 -3.51 -12.63
N GLU A 229 -5.44 -2.86 -11.56
CA GLU A 229 -5.99 -1.49 -11.60
C GLU A 229 -4.89 -0.42 -11.45
N LEU A 230 -3.63 -0.83 -11.24
CA LEU A 230 -2.50 0.10 -11.09
C LEU A 230 -2.01 0.61 -12.45
N PRO A 231 -1.80 1.93 -12.58
CA PRO A 231 -1.28 2.53 -13.81
C PRO A 231 0.14 2.08 -14.11
N GLY A 232 0.51 2.08 -15.39
CA GLY A 232 1.85 1.69 -15.83
C GLY A 232 2.19 0.22 -15.55
N ASN A 233 1.20 -0.64 -15.25
CA ASN A 233 1.40 -2.07 -15.17
C ASN A 233 1.54 -2.64 -16.60
N THR A 234 2.72 -2.47 -17.19
CA THR A 234 3.12 -3.11 -18.44
C THR A 234 3.57 -4.56 -18.21
N SER A 235 2.94 -5.25 -17.24
CA SER A 235 3.31 -6.62 -16.88
C SER A 235 3.04 -7.56 -18.03
N LYS A 236 3.96 -7.62 -19.00
CA LYS A 236 4.33 -8.92 -19.54
C LYS A 236 4.79 -9.74 -18.34
N PRO A 237 4.27 -10.97 -18.17
CA PRO A 237 4.64 -11.84 -17.06
C PRO A 237 6.16 -11.86 -16.95
N LYS A 238 6.68 -11.77 -15.72
CA LYS A 238 8.11 -11.99 -15.47
C LYS A 238 8.42 -13.39 -16.01
N ALA A 239 8.98 -13.44 -17.22
CA ALA A 239 9.42 -14.67 -17.83
C ALA A 239 10.31 -15.40 -16.81
N ALA A 240 10.10 -16.70 -16.66
CA ALA A 240 10.80 -17.52 -15.68
C ALA A 240 12.32 -17.27 -15.78
N LYS A 241 13.04 -17.35 -14.66
CA LYS A 241 14.48 -17.06 -14.61
C LYS A 241 15.22 -17.94 -15.65
N GLY A 242 15.66 -17.35 -16.76
CA GLY A 242 16.30 -18.04 -17.89
C GLY A 242 15.50 -18.06 -19.20
N GLU A 243 14.20 -17.83 -19.16
CA GLU A 243 13.31 -17.87 -20.34
C GLU A 243 13.67 -16.79 -21.37
N THR A 244 14.06 -15.58 -20.92
CA THR A 244 14.55 -14.52 -21.82
C THR A 244 15.82 -14.91 -22.59
N LYS A 245 16.71 -15.71 -21.98
CA LYS A 245 17.94 -16.19 -22.63
C LYS A 245 17.60 -17.27 -23.65
N ARG A 246 16.68 -18.17 -23.29
CA ARG A 246 16.20 -19.24 -24.16
C ARG A 246 15.49 -18.71 -25.40
N ILE A 247 14.64 -17.69 -25.28
CA ILE A 247 14.01 -17.02 -26.44
C ILE A 247 15.08 -16.44 -27.39
N SER A 248 16.12 -15.80 -26.85
CA SER A 248 17.24 -15.31 -27.69
C SER A 248 17.93 -16.45 -28.42
N PHE A 249 18.16 -17.57 -27.75
CA PHE A 249 18.79 -18.76 -28.33
C PHE A 249 17.90 -19.41 -29.40
N ASP A 250 16.61 -19.59 -29.15
CA ASP A 250 15.68 -20.21 -30.09
C ASP A 250 15.55 -19.38 -31.38
N LEU A 251 15.47 -18.05 -31.27
CA LEU A 251 15.45 -17.15 -32.42
C LEU A 251 16.77 -17.19 -33.20
N PHE A 252 17.90 -17.31 -32.50
CA PHE A 252 19.21 -17.47 -33.12
C PHE A 252 19.32 -18.80 -33.88
N GLN A 253 18.84 -19.89 -33.28
CA GLN A 253 18.78 -21.21 -33.92
C GLN A 253 17.81 -21.25 -35.11
N SER A 254 16.81 -20.35 -35.16
CA SER A 254 15.97 -20.17 -36.36
C SER A 254 16.65 -19.40 -37.50
N GLY A 255 17.94 -19.04 -37.35
CA GLY A 255 18.74 -18.39 -38.40
C GLY A 255 18.71 -16.86 -38.37
N LYS A 256 18.14 -16.24 -37.33
CA LYS A 256 18.12 -14.76 -37.21
C LYS A 256 19.46 -14.24 -36.72
N THR A 257 19.87 -13.07 -37.21
CA THR A 257 21.10 -12.42 -36.74
C THR A 257 20.90 -11.78 -35.37
N VAL A 258 22.00 -11.48 -34.68
CA VAL A 258 21.96 -10.78 -33.38
C VAL A 258 21.21 -9.45 -33.47
N ASP A 259 21.36 -8.72 -34.58
CA ASP A 259 20.70 -7.42 -34.79
C ASP A 259 19.21 -7.59 -35.04
N ASP A 260 18.80 -8.61 -35.81
CA ASP A 260 17.39 -8.92 -36.05
C ASP A 260 16.69 -9.27 -34.74
N ILE A 261 17.33 -10.11 -33.91
CA ILE A 261 16.81 -10.50 -32.60
C ILE A 261 16.73 -9.29 -31.67
N ALA A 262 17.73 -8.40 -31.71
CA ALA A 262 17.73 -7.18 -30.92
C ALA A 262 16.55 -6.27 -31.30
N ALA A 263 16.30 -6.08 -32.60
CA ALA A 263 15.18 -5.30 -33.10
C ALA A 263 13.82 -5.93 -32.74
N GLU A 264 13.64 -7.22 -33.05
CA GLU A 264 12.38 -7.95 -32.80
C GLU A 264 12.02 -7.99 -31.30
N ARG A 265 13.03 -8.14 -30.45
CA ARG A 265 12.83 -8.21 -28.99
C ARG A 265 12.86 -6.84 -28.32
N SER A 266 13.12 -5.75 -29.06
CA SER A 266 13.33 -4.40 -28.50
C SER A 266 14.42 -4.38 -27.41
N LEU A 267 15.52 -5.12 -27.64
CA LEU A 267 16.69 -5.20 -26.76
C LEU A 267 17.92 -4.61 -27.46
N THR A 268 18.98 -4.34 -26.70
CA THR A 268 20.25 -3.90 -27.31
C THR A 268 21.06 -5.11 -27.81
N ARG A 269 21.88 -4.91 -28.86
CA ARG A 269 22.82 -5.92 -29.38
C ARG A 269 23.63 -6.59 -28.25
N ASN A 270 24.21 -5.79 -27.34
CA ASN A 270 24.98 -6.31 -26.21
C ASN A 270 24.16 -7.14 -25.22
N THR A 271 22.86 -6.89 -25.08
CA THR A 271 21.96 -7.73 -24.27
C THR A 271 21.77 -9.10 -24.92
N ILE A 272 21.56 -9.13 -26.24
CA ILE A 272 21.42 -10.38 -27.00
C ILE A 272 22.73 -11.18 -26.99
N LEU A 273 23.88 -10.55 -27.25
CA LEU A 273 25.18 -11.20 -27.12
C LEU A 273 25.38 -11.77 -25.71
N GLY A 274 25.01 -10.99 -24.67
CA GLY A 274 25.03 -11.43 -23.29
C GLY A 274 24.15 -12.65 -23.00
N HIS A 275 23.01 -12.80 -23.69
CA HIS A 275 22.17 -13.99 -23.59
C HIS A 275 22.80 -15.21 -24.30
N LEU A 276 23.40 -15.00 -25.47
CA LEU A 276 23.95 -16.08 -26.31
C LEU A 276 25.29 -16.62 -25.79
N ILE A 277 26.07 -15.84 -25.05
CA ILE A 277 27.33 -16.28 -24.42
C ILE A 277 27.14 -17.54 -23.58
N ASP A 278 26.02 -17.65 -22.85
CA ASP A 278 25.74 -18.83 -22.03
C ASP A 278 25.58 -20.10 -22.89
N PHE A 279 25.24 -19.99 -24.16
CA PHE A 279 25.02 -21.13 -25.07
C PHE A 279 26.24 -21.43 -25.94
N VAL A 280 27.35 -20.72 -25.76
CA VAL A 280 28.60 -21.02 -26.48
C VAL A 280 29.06 -22.44 -26.11
N GLY A 281 29.31 -23.28 -27.12
CA GLY A 281 29.60 -24.72 -26.95
C GLY A 281 28.38 -25.61 -26.70
N ARG A 282 27.18 -25.03 -26.64
CA ARG A 282 25.90 -25.74 -26.42
C ARG A 282 24.87 -25.37 -27.48
N GLY A 283 25.34 -25.24 -28.72
CA GLY A 283 24.51 -24.88 -29.88
C GLY A 283 24.77 -23.48 -30.44
N VAL A 284 25.64 -22.68 -29.82
CA VAL A 284 26.18 -21.45 -30.40
C VAL A 284 27.70 -21.57 -30.49
N GLU A 285 28.27 -21.18 -31.62
CA GLU A 285 29.72 -21.09 -31.80
C GLU A 285 30.18 -19.64 -31.64
N ALA A 286 31.34 -19.45 -31.01
CA ALA A 286 31.84 -18.10 -30.69
C ALA A 286 32.06 -17.22 -31.94
N HIS A 287 32.48 -17.82 -33.06
CA HIS A 287 32.68 -17.13 -34.33
C HIS A 287 31.36 -16.67 -34.99
N GLN A 288 30.20 -17.11 -34.49
CA GLN A 288 28.89 -16.62 -34.96
C GLN A 288 28.48 -15.33 -34.24
N LEU A 289 29.14 -14.99 -33.13
CA LEU A 289 28.81 -13.83 -32.29
C LEU A 289 29.77 -12.65 -32.47
N MET A 290 30.96 -12.90 -33.02
CA MET A 290 31.99 -11.90 -33.28
C MET A 290 32.87 -12.28 -34.47
N ASP A 291 33.67 -11.33 -34.97
CA ASP A 291 34.60 -11.58 -36.06
C ASP A 291 35.63 -12.67 -35.72
N ALA A 292 35.88 -13.58 -36.66
CA ALA A 292 36.75 -14.73 -36.45
C ALA A 292 38.23 -14.34 -36.26
N GLY A 293 38.71 -13.31 -36.95
CA GLY A 293 40.09 -12.81 -36.80
C GLY A 293 40.30 -12.15 -35.43
N LYS A 294 39.30 -11.36 -34.98
CA LYS A 294 39.28 -10.83 -33.62
C LYS A 294 39.22 -11.95 -32.58
N LEU A 295 38.38 -12.97 -32.79
CA LEU A 295 38.23 -14.08 -31.84
C LEU A 295 39.57 -14.76 -31.56
N GLU A 296 40.33 -15.11 -32.61
CA GLU A 296 41.64 -15.75 -32.45
C GLU A 296 42.67 -14.83 -31.77
N THR A 297 42.65 -13.54 -32.10
CA THR A 297 43.49 -12.54 -31.43
C THR A 297 43.21 -12.50 -29.93
N VAL A 298 41.93 -12.45 -29.54
CA VAL A 298 41.51 -12.40 -28.14
C VAL A 298 41.82 -13.71 -27.42
N ARG A 299 41.60 -14.87 -28.04
CA ARG A 299 41.92 -16.19 -27.47
C ARG A 299 43.41 -16.33 -27.15
N LYS A 300 44.28 -15.90 -28.06
CA LYS A 300 45.73 -15.93 -27.86
C LYS A 300 46.15 -15.12 -26.63
N VAL A 301 45.61 -13.90 -26.47
CA VAL A 301 45.89 -13.05 -25.31
C VAL A 301 45.36 -13.66 -24.02
N LEU A 302 44.15 -14.23 -24.04
CA LEU A 302 43.56 -14.91 -22.88
C LEU A 302 44.39 -16.13 -22.42
N GLN A 303 44.89 -16.94 -23.36
CA GLN A 303 45.73 -18.10 -23.08
C GLN A 303 47.14 -17.72 -22.57
N GLN A 304 47.71 -16.62 -23.07
CA GLN A 304 49.00 -16.10 -22.61
C GLN A 304 48.91 -15.46 -21.22
N HIS A 305 47.71 -15.05 -20.80
CA HIS A 305 47.47 -14.34 -19.55
C HIS A 305 46.31 -14.95 -18.73
N PRO A 306 46.42 -16.23 -18.34
CA PRO A 306 45.35 -16.93 -17.62
C PRO A 306 45.05 -16.24 -16.28
N GLY A 307 43.75 -16.11 -15.97
CA GLY A 307 43.27 -15.55 -14.70
C GLY A 307 43.40 -14.03 -14.55
N LYS A 308 43.87 -13.29 -15.56
CA LYS A 308 43.90 -11.82 -15.50
C LYS A 308 42.48 -11.23 -15.60
N PRO A 309 42.19 -10.14 -14.86
CA PRO A 309 40.90 -9.45 -14.95
C PRO A 309 40.62 -8.93 -16.38
N SER A 310 39.34 -8.91 -16.79
CA SER A 310 38.94 -8.46 -18.12
C SER A 310 39.37 -7.02 -18.45
N SER A 311 39.55 -6.15 -17.45
CA SER A 311 40.07 -4.79 -17.64
C SER A 311 41.54 -4.77 -18.08
N VAL A 312 42.35 -5.70 -17.58
CA VAL A 312 43.75 -5.88 -17.97
C VAL A 312 43.84 -6.44 -19.38
N ILE A 313 43.02 -7.46 -19.68
CA ILE A 313 42.93 -8.05 -21.03
C ILE A 313 42.46 -6.99 -22.04
N LYS A 314 41.47 -6.16 -21.68
CA LYS A 314 41.00 -5.05 -22.52
C LYS A 314 42.09 -4.01 -22.78
N ALA A 315 42.92 -3.68 -21.78
CA ALA A 315 44.04 -2.77 -21.97
C ALA A 315 45.10 -3.32 -22.95
N MET A 316 45.33 -4.64 -22.95
CA MET A 316 46.27 -5.31 -23.87
C MET A 316 45.74 -5.37 -25.31
N LEU A 317 44.43 -5.54 -25.49
CA LEU A 317 43.78 -5.67 -26.80
C LEU A 317 43.43 -4.33 -27.45
N GLY A 318 43.54 -3.23 -26.72
CA GLY A 318 43.25 -1.88 -27.22
C GLY A 318 41.76 -1.58 -27.38
N ASN A 319 41.45 -0.47 -28.04
CA ASN A 319 40.09 0.03 -28.15
C ASN A 319 39.22 -0.75 -29.15
N ASP A 320 39.84 -1.47 -30.09
CA ASP A 320 39.17 -2.17 -31.18
C ASP A 320 38.42 -3.45 -30.76
N VAL A 321 38.61 -3.92 -29.52
CA VAL A 321 37.93 -5.11 -28.96
C VAL A 321 37.01 -4.74 -27.81
N GLU A 322 35.71 -4.86 -27.93
CA GLU A 322 34.76 -4.58 -26.85
C GLU A 322 34.85 -5.59 -25.69
N TYR A 323 34.41 -5.18 -24.49
CA TYR A 323 34.33 -6.08 -23.33
C TYR A 323 33.45 -7.30 -23.58
N ILE A 324 32.42 -7.18 -24.40
CA ILE A 324 31.54 -8.31 -24.74
C ILE A 324 32.26 -9.35 -25.60
N GLU A 325 33.14 -8.92 -26.51
CA GLU A 325 33.97 -9.80 -27.35
C GLU A 325 34.97 -10.59 -26.51
N ILE A 326 35.56 -9.98 -25.47
CA ILE A 326 36.41 -10.68 -24.50
C ILE A 326 35.63 -11.80 -23.80
N ARG A 327 34.38 -11.52 -23.39
CA ARG A 327 33.54 -12.52 -22.72
C ARG A 327 33.13 -13.67 -23.65
N ILE A 328 32.88 -13.39 -24.93
CA ILE A 328 32.61 -14.42 -25.94
C ILE A 328 33.82 -15.36 -26.09
N ALA A 329 35.02 -14.79 -26.22
CA ALA A 329 36.25 -15.57 -26.32
C ALA A 329 36.57 -16.36 -25.03
N GLN A 330 36.26 -15.81 -23.85
CA GLN A 330 36.40 -16.54 -22.58
C GLN A 330 35.47 -17.76 -22.52
N ALA A 331 34.21 -17.59 -22.93
CA ALA A 331 33.25 -18.70 -22.97
C ALA A 331 33.71 -19.81 -23.93
N SER A 332 34.34 -19.46 -25.06
CA SER A 332 34.88 -20.43 -26.03
C SER A 332 36.10 -21.22 -25.56
N LEU A 333 36.71 -20.85 -24.43
CA LEU A 333 37.85 -21.52 -23.81
C LEU A 333 37.45 -22.37 -22.59
N THR A 334 36.20 -22.27 -22.14
CA THR A 334 35.70 -22.94 -20.93
C THR A 334 34.94 -24.24 -21.26
N ILE A 335 34.91 -24.64 -22.54
CA ILE A 335 34.16 -25.78 -23.07
C ILE A 335 35.05 -27.02 -23.15
#